data_AF-A0A6P6KYB2-F1
#
_entry.id   AF-A0A6P6KYB2-F1
#
_cell.length_a   1.000
_cell.length_b   1.000
_cell.length_c   1.000
_cell.angle_alpha   90.00
_cell.angle_beta   90.00
_cell.angle_gamma   90.00
#
_symmetry.space_group_name_H-M   'P 1'
#
loop_
_entity.id
_entity.type
_entity.pdbx_description
1 polymer ?
#
loop_
_entity_poly.entity_id
_entity_poly.type
_entity_poly.pdbx_seq_one_letter_code
_entity_poly.pdbx_strand_id
1 'polypeptide(L)'
;MPFGHRPTFNRNICTKVLLAEGRESPFTEHCRNFEKSYRTEVQRLKDEVQEMHRDLTKHHSLINTDTMDEILERSLLIDEQIASQYSALQMWDVTFQRVTNEQEIYEAQLHDLLQLKQENSYLTTIARQIGPYILSIAKVKERLEPRFQKPENDCMDTVVKICEDSAMTTEQNSCNEKSCLAGYDRDSDTDNSLILPPSEMLLKSSDFCWQRKQINI
;
A
#
# COMPACT_ATOMS: atom_id res chain seq x y z
N MET A 1 -1.41 2.39 31.29
CA MET A 1 -0.13 3.03 30.91
C MET A 1 0.61 2.09 29.98
N PRO A 2 0.51 2.20 28.65
CA PRO A 2 1.32 1.39 27.76
C PRO A 2 2.66 2.08 27.52
N PHE A 3 3.71 1.26 27.54
CA PHE A 3 5.11 1.64 27.45
C PHE A 3 5.42 2.31 26.12
N GLY A 4 5.97 3.52 26.19
CA GLY A 4 6.51 4.23 25.05
C GLY A 4 7.60 3.38 24.39
N HIS A 5 7.38 3.03 23.12
CA HIS A 5 8.47 2.64 22.24
C HIS A 5 9.46 3.80 22.22
N ARG A 6 10.64 3.60 22.82
CA ARG A 6 11.78 4.46 22.50
C ARG A 6 12.07 4.26 21.02
N PRO A 7 12.11 5.32 20.21
CA PRO A 7 12.69 5.22 18.89
C PRO A 7 14.11 4.70 19.09
N THR A 8 14.41 3.52 18.55
CA THR A 8 15.79 3.10 18.35
C THR A 8 16.43 4.20 17.52
N PHE A 9 17.27 5.02 18.15
CA PHE A 9 18.07 6.01 17.44
C PHE A 9 18.87 5.23 16.40
N ASN A 10 18.37 5.25 15.16
CA ASN A 10 19.08 4.72 14.02
C ASN A 10 20.44 5.42 14.05
N ARG A 11 21.46 4.65 14.41
CA ARG A 11 22.85 5.07 14.58
C ARG A 11 23.16 6.13 13.52
N ASN A 12 23.22 7.40 13.94
CA ASN A 12 23.34 8.59 13.09
C ASN A 12 24.08 8.24 11.80
N ILE A 13 23.34 7.96 10.72
CA ILE A 13 23.88 7.93 9.38
C ILE A 13 24.15 9.39 9.12
N CYS A 14 25.35 9.82 9.53
CA CYS A 14 25.86 11.13 9.23
C CYS A 14 25.67 11.30 7.72
N THR A 15 25.15 12.43 7.29
CA THR A 15 24.94 12.78 5.88
C THR A 15 26.17 12.41 5.01
N LYS A 16 27.36 12.45 5.62
CA LYS A 16 28.64 11.96 5.07
C LYS A 16 28.65 10.50 4.57
N VAL A 17 27.82 9.61 5.10
CA VAL A 17 27.72 8.19 4.71
C VAL A 17 26.87 8.04 3.44
N LEU A 18 25.82 8.84 3.27
CA LEU A 18 25.02 8.87 2.03
C LEU A 18 25.78 9.51 0.85
N LEU A 19 26.75 10.37 1.14
CA LEU A 19 27.59 11.05 0.13
C LEU A 19 28.74 10.18 -0.40
N ALA A 20 28.97 9.00 0.20
CA ALA A 20 30.08 8.12 -0.18
C ALA A 20 29.85 7.37 -1.52
N GLU A 21 28.61 7.34 -2.03
CA GLU A 21 28.28 6.70 -3.33
C GLU A 21 28.63 7.56 -4.57
N GLY A 22 29.21 8.75 -4.38
CA GLY A 22 29.98 9.46 -5.42
C GLY A 22 29.19 10.03 -6.61
N ARG A 23 27.85 9.92 -6.66
CA ARG A 23 27.04 10.63 -7.65
C ARG A 23 26.48 11.91 -7.07
N GLU A 24 26.88 13.02 -7.68
CA GLU A 24 26.27 14.32 -7.43
C GLU A 24 24.80 14.31 -7.88
N SER A 25 23.92 14.67 -6.96
CA SER A 25 22.47 14.71 -7.08
C SER A 25 21.94 15.98 -6.39
N PRO A 26 20.83 16.56 -6.86
CA PRO A 26 20.16 17.67 -6.15
C PRO A 26 19.90 17.35 -4.67
N PHE A 27 19.62 16.09 -4.34
CA PHE A 27 19.40 15.63 -2.97
C PHE A 27 20.70 15.62 -2.15
N THR A 28 21.79 15.09 -2.71
CA THR A 28 23.09 15.07 -2.02
C THR A 28 23.65 16.47 -1.81
N GLU A 29 23.40 17.40 -2.75
CA GLU A 29 23.74 18.81 -2.59
C GLU A 29 22.91 19.49 -1.50
N HIS A 30 21.59 19.30 -1.52
CA HIS A 30 20.69 19.79 -0.47
C HIS A 30 21.16 19.35 0.91
N CYS A 31 21.44 18.07 1.08
CA CYS A 31 21.94 17.47 2.31
C CYS A 31 23.24 18.11 2.83
N ARG A 32 24.20 18.44 1.95
CA ARG A 32 25.43 19.14 2.33
C ARG A 32 25.18 20.59 2.72
N ASN A 33 24.37 21.29 1.93
CA ASN A 33 24.08 22.71 2.17
C ASN A 33 23.25 22.90 3.45
N PHE A 34 22.33 21.98 3.72
CA PHE A 34 21.53 21.94 4.95
C PHE A 34 22.45 21.91 6.18
N GLU A 35 23.35 20.92 6.31
CA GLU A 35 24.25 20.85 7.46
C GLU A 35 25.21 22.04 7.53
N LYS A 36 25.75 22.46 6.38
CA LYS A 36 26.71 23.57 6.31
C LYS A 36 26.10 24.90 6.77
N SER A 37 24.87 25.19 6.37
CA SER A 37 24.21 26.48 6.68
C SER A 37 24.09 26.73 8.19
N TYR A 38 23.48 25.81 8.94
CA TYR A 38 23.35 25.93 10.40
C TYR A 38 24.70 25.90 11.11
N ARG A 39 25.64 25.06 10.67
CA ARG A 39 27.00 25.02 11.25
C ARG A 39 27.73 26.34 11.09
N THR A 40 27.66 26.94 9.90
CA THR A 40 28.29 28.23 9.62
C THR A 40 27.65 29.33 10.45
N GLU A 41 26.32 29.37 10.54
CA GLU A 41 25.63 30.42 11.28
C GLU A 41 25.86 30.34 12.79
N VAL A 42 25.82 29.15 13.38
CA VAL A 42 26.16 28.95 14.80
C VAL A 42 27.62 29.31 15.08
N GLN A 43 28.54 29.00 14.15
CA GLN A 43 29.93 29.40 14.31
C GLN A 43 30.11 30.92 14.24
N ARG A 44 29.37 31.59 13.34
CA ARG A 44 29.35 33.06 13.24
C ARG A 44 28.89 33.70 14.55
N LEU A 45 27.78 33.23 15.14
CA LEU A 45 27.31 33.70 16.45
C LEU A 45 28.34 33.48 17.56
N LYS A 46 29.03 32.32 17.57
CA LYS A 46 30.09 32.06 18.55
C LYS A 46 31.23 33.06 18.43
N ASP A 47 31.61 33.44 17.21
CA ASP A 47 32.67 34.40 16.97
C ASP A 47 32.24 35.81 17.42
N GLU A 48 31.00 36.22 17.12
CA GLU A 48 30.42 37.51 17.57
C GLU A 48 30.34 37.61 19.11
N VAL A 49 29.88 36.56 19.80
CA VAL A 49 29.83 36.50 21.27
C VAL A 49 31.24 36.59 21.86
N GLN A 50 32.21 35.91 21.26
CA GLN A 50 33.60 35.96 21.73
C GLN A 50 34.21 37.35 21.55
N GLU A 51 33.93 38.02 20.44
CA GLU A 51 34.40 39.39 20.17
C GLU A 51 33.81 40.38 21.18
N MET A 52 32.49 40.34 21.39
CA MET A 52 31.82 41.15 22.40
C MET A 52 32.37 40.91 23.81
N HIS A 53 32.67 39.66 24.16
CA HIS A 53 33.30 39.35 25.45
C HIS A 53 34.72 39.94 25.55
N ARG A 54 35.50 39.92 24.46
CA ARG A 54 36.82 40.59 24.41
C ARG A 54 36.66 42.09 24.59
N ASP A 55 35.69 42.71 23.95
CA ASP A 55 35.45 44.14 24.07
C ASP A 55 35.03 44.53 25.48
N LEU A 56 34.15 43.75 26.10
CA LEU A 56 33.73 43.92 27.48
C LEU A 56 34.91 43.84 28.46
N THR A 57 35.74 42.80 28.33
CA THR A 57 36.76 42.46 29.34
C THR A 57 38.09 43.19 29.12
N LYS A 58 38.45 43.46 27.86
CA LYS A 58 39.75 44.02 27.49
C LYS A 58 39.67 45.49 27.08
N HIS A 59 38.61 45.88 26.38
CA HIS A 59 38.52 47.20 25.77
C HIS A 59 37.62 48.17 26.55
N HIS A 60 36.70 47.67 27.39
CA HIS A 60 35.78 48.35 28.32
C HIS A 60 34.92 49.51 27.77
N SER A 61 35.26 50.07 26.60
CA SER A 61 34.76 51.31 26.02
C SER A 61 34.20 51.13 24.60
N LEU A 62 34.26 49.91 24.05
CA LEU A 62 33.75 49.55 22.72
C LEU A 62 32.45 48.71 22.79
N ILE A 63 31.87 48.54 23.98
CA ILE A 63 30.68 47.71 24.16
C ILE A 63 29.49 48.40 23.51
N ASN A 64 28.95 47.77 22.47
CA ASN A 64 27.68 48.15 21.86
C ASN A 64 26.58 47.21 22.38
N THR A 65 25.69 47.72 23.22
CA THR A 65 24.60 46.91 23.80
C THR A 65 23.61 46.42 22.74
N ASP A 66 23.42 47.18 21.66
CA ASP A 66 22.49 46.82 20.58
C ASP A 66 22.96 45.56 19.83
N THR A 67 24.28 45.34 19.74
CA THR A 67 24.83 44.11 19.15
C THR A 67 24.52 42.85 19.96
N MET A 68 24.34 42.97 21.28
CA MET A 68 23.94 41.83 22.12
C MET A 68 22.50 41.40 21.80
N ASP A 69 21.60 42.38 21.67
CA ASP A 69 20.20 42.11 21.33
C ASP A 69 20.07 41.48 19.94
N GLU A 70 20.86 41.95 18.96
CA GLU A 70 20.92 41.33 17.63
C GLU A 70 21.45 39.88 17.66
N ILE A 71 22.49 39.61 18.45
CA ILE A 71 23.04 38.25 18.61
C ILE A 71 21.99 37.32 19.24
N LEU A 72 21.27 37.79 20.25
CA LEU A 72 20.19 37.04 20.91
C LEU A 72 19.04 36.77 19.93
N GLU A 73 18.59 37.78 19.18
CA GLU A 73 17.53 37.63 18.18
C GLU A 73 17.91 36.61 17.09
N ARG A 74 19.13 36.71 16.56
CA ARG A 74 19.63 35.74 15.56
C ARG A 74 19.76 34.33 16.13
N SER A 75 20.19 34.20 17.39
CA SER A 75 20.25 32.89 18.06
C SER A 75 18.87 32.25 18.16
N LEU A 76 17.86 33.01 18.59
CA LEU A 76 16.48 32.54 18.68
C LEU A 76 15.93 32.15 17.31
N LEU A 77 16.22 32.93 16.27
CA LEU A 77 15.79 32.65 14.91
C LEU A 77 16.36 31.32 14.40
N ILE A 78 17.63 31.03 14.68
CA ILE A 78 18.25 29.74 14.29
C ILE A 78 17.60 28.59 15.06
N ASP A 79 17.33 28.76 16.35
CA ASP A 79 16.65 27.73 17.15
C ASP A 79 15.25 27.43 16.61
N GLU A 80 14.48 28.46 16.23
CA GLU A 80 13.17 28.30 15.61
C GLU A 80 13.27 27.56 14.27
N GLN A 81 14.25 27.92 13.43
CA GLN A 81 14.50 27.23 12.16
C GLN A 81 14.86 25.77 12.38
N ILE A 82 15.76 25.47 13.32
CA ILE A 82 16.16 24.10 13.66
C ILE A 82 14.94 23.32 14.16
N ALA A 83 14.12 23.89 15.03
CA ALA A 83 12.90 23.27 15.54
C ALA A 83 11.88 22.97 14.42
N SER A 84 11.68 23.91 13.51
CA SER A 84 10.81 23.74 12.35
C SER A 84 11.30 22.60 11.44
N GLN A 85 12.60 22.53 11.16
CA GLN A 85 13.17 21.45 10.34
C GLN A 85 13.09 20.11 11.05
N TYR A 86 13.35 20.08 12.35
CA TYR A 86 13.23 18.87 13.14
C TYR A 86 11.80 18.32 13.12
N SER A 87 10.80 19.18 13.28
CA SER A 87 9.39 18.80 13.18
C SER A 87 9.04 18.26 11.79
N ALA A 88 9.52 18.90 10.72
CA ALA A 88 9.32 18.43 9.35
C ALA A 88 9.92 17.02 9.14
N LEU A 89 11.15 16.78 9.62
CA LEU A 89 11.80 15.47 9.55
C LEU A 89 11.03 14.40 10.34
N GLN A 90 10.51 14.72 11.52
CA GLN A 90 9.66 13.78 12.27
C GLN A 90 8.38 13.40 11.50
N MET A 91 7.74 14.35 10.82
CA MET A 91 6.55 14.07 10.00
C MET A 91 6.86 13.15 8.83
N TRP A 92 8.06 13.27 8.24
CA TRP A 92 8.55 12.34 7.23
C TRP A 92 8.75 10.94 7.78
N ASP A 93 9.31 10.78 8.98
CA ASP A 93 9.48 9.47 9.63
C ASP A 93 8.13 8.77 9.84
N VAL A 94 7.11 9.51 10.32
CA VAL A 94 5.75 8.98 10.49
C VAL A 94 5.16 8.54 9.15
N THR A 95 5.35 9.34 8.10
CA THR A 95 4.84 9.05 6.77
C THR A 95 5.54 7.83 6.16
N PHE A 96 6.86 7.74 6.32
CA PHE A 96 7.66 6.60 5.88
C PHE A 96 7.23 5.30 6.57
N GLN A 97 7.00 5.33 7.87
CA GLN A 97 6.51 4.17 8.61
C GLN A 97 5.12 3.75 8.15
N ARG A 98 4.22 4.71 7.90
CA ARG A 98 2.87 4.41 7.38
C ARG A 98 2.95 3.69 6.03
N VAL A 99 3.75 4.22 5.09
CA VAL A 99 3.94 3.61 3.77
C VAL A 99 4.56 2.22 3.87
N THR A 100 5.51 2.02 4.79
CA THR A 100 6.10 0.70 5.05
C THR A 100 5.04 -0.32 5.51
N ASN A 101 4.16 0.08 6.43
CA ASN A 101 3.08 -0.79 6.90
C ASN A 101 2.08 -1.10 5.77
N GLU A 102 1.74 -0.12 4.94
CA GLU A 102 0.88 -0.31 3.77
C GLU A 102 1.51 -1.31 2.78
N GLN A 103 2.81 -1.21 2.52
CA GLN A 103 3.54 -2.17 1.68
C GLN A 103 3.47 -3.60 2.25
N GLU A 104 3.68 -3.78 3.55
CA GLU A 104 3.59 -5.10 4.19
C GLU A 104 2.20 -5.73 4.05
N ILE A 105 1.14 -4.91 4.13
CA ILE A 105 -0.24 -5.36 3.88
C ILE A 105 -0.42 -5.80 2.44
N TYR A 106 0.06 -5.01 1.46
CA TYR A 106 -0.05 -5.38 0.04
C TYR A 106 0.74 -6.64 -0.30
N GLU A 107 1.90 -6.86 0.31
CA GLU A 107 2.68 -8.09 0.15
C GLU A 107 1.91 -9.31 0.70
N ALA A 108 1.30 -9.20 1.88
CA ALA A 108 0.45 -10.26 2.44
C ALA A 108 -0.75 -10.58 1.53
N GLN A 109 -1.44 -9.55 1.03
CA GLN A 109 -2.57 -9.71 0.11
C GLN A 109 -2.16 -10.40 -1.20
N LEU A 110 -0.98 -10.08 -1.72
CA LEU A 110 -0.46 -10.74 -2.91
C LEU A 110 -0.24 -12.24 -2.67
N HIS A 111 0.29 -12.61 -1.51
CA HIS A 111 0.45 -14.01 -1.14
C HIS A 111 -0.90 -14.75 -1.04
N ASP A 112 -1.90 -14.14 -0.40
CA ASP A 112 -3.25 -14.71 -0.29
C ASP A 112 -3.88 -14.94 -1.68
N LEU A 113 -3.76 -13.98 -2.59
CA LEU A 113 -4.27 -14.11 -3.96
C LEU A 113 -3.58 -15.23 -4.73
N LEU A 114 -2.27 -15.39 -4.57
CA LEU A 114 -1.52 -16.48 -5.20
C LEU A 114 -1.98 -17.85 -4.68
N GLN A 115 -2.23 -17.96 -3.37
CA GLN A 115 -2.78 -19.18 -2.77
C GLN A 115 -4.17 -19.49 -3.31
N LEU A 116 -5.09 -18.52 -3.31
CA LEU A 116 -6.45 -18.69 -3.83
C LEU A 116 -6.45 -19.10 -5.32
N LYS A 117 -5.54 -18.53 -6.12
CA LYS A 117 -5.37 -18.90 -7.52
C LYS A 117 -4.94 -20.36 -7.66
N GLN A 118 -4.02 -20.83 -6.80
CA GLN A 118 -3.59 -22.23 -6.79
C GLN A 118 -4.73 -23.16 -6.38
N GLU A 119 -5.47 -22.85 -5.31
CA GLU A 119 -6.63 -23.62 -4.86
C GLU A 119 -7.70 -23.71 -5.94
N ASN A 120 -8.02 -22.60 -6.62
CA ASN A 120 -8.97 -22.58 -7.73
C ASN A 120 -8.53 -23.46 -8.91
N SER A 121 -7.23 -23.46 -9.22
CA SER A 121 -6.65 -24.34 -10.25
C SER A 121 -6.85 -25.82 -9.90
N TYR A 122 -6.64 -26.20 -8.64
CA TYR A 122 -6.91 -27.56 -8.17
C TYR A 122 -8.40 -27.92 -8.28
N LEU A 123 -9.30 -27.03 -7.84
CA LEU A 123 -10.74 -27.24 -7.96
C LEU A 123 -11.17 -27.40 -9.43
N THR A 124 -10.65 -26.56 -10.32
CA THR A 124 -10.91 -26.66 -11.76
C THR A 124 -10.43 -27.99 -12.33
N THR A 125 -9.28 -28.48 -11.87
CA THR A 125 -8.73 -29.78 -12.29
C THR A 125 -9.64 -30.93 -11.86
N ILE A 126 -10.08 -30.93 -10.60
CA ILE A 126 -11.01 -31.94 -10.07
C ILE A 126 -12.33 -31.87 -10.83
N ALA A 127 -12.91 -30.68 -11.01
CA ALA A 127 -14.16 -30.48 -11.74
C ALA A 127 -14.11 -31.05 -13.17
N ARG A 128 -13.01 -30.81 -13.88
CA ARG A 128 -12.77 -31.38 -15.22
C ARG A 128 -12.66 -32.90 -15.20
N GLN A 129 -12.08 -33.48 -14.15
CA GLN A 129 -11.95 -34.93 -14.02
C GLN A 129 -13.30 -35.59 -13.68
N ILE A 130 -14.13 -34.99 -12.82
CA ILE A 130 -15.41 -35.59 -12.38
C ILE A 130 -16.56 -35.35 -13.37
N GLY A 131 -16.52 -34.26 -14.14
CA GLY A 131 -17.59 -33.85 -15.06
C GLY A 131 -18.07 -34.97 -16.01
N PRO A 132 -17.16 -35.69 -16.70
CA PRO A 132 -17.54 -36.81 -17.57
C PRO A 132 -18.27 -37.95 -16.85
N TYR A 133 -17.91 -38.24 -15.60
CA TYR A 133 -18.57 -39.27 -14.80
C TYR A 133 -19.98 -38.84 -14.38
N ILE A 134 -20.16 -37.58 -13.99
CA ILE A 134 -21.48 -37.01 -13.68
C ILE A 134 -22.39 -37.10 -14.92
N LEU A 135 -21.90 -36.71 -16.10
CA LEU A 135 -22.65 -36.81 -17.36
C LEU A 135 -23.02 -38.27 -17.69
N SER A 136 -22.09 -39.20 -17.47
CA SER A 136 -22.32 -40.63 -17.71
C SER A 136 -23.40 -41.19 -16.78
N ILE A 137 -23.38 -40.81 -15.49
CA ILE A 137 -24.40 -41.19 -14.51
C ILE A 137 -25.76 -40.58 -14.88
N ALA A 138 -25.82 -39.30 -15.26
CA ALA A 138 -27.06 -38.65 -15.68
C ALA A 138 -27.71 -39.38 -16.87
N LYS A 139 -26.91 -39.76 -17.86
CA LYS A 139 -27.37 -40.53 -19.02
C LYS A 139 -27.86 -41.94 -18.66
N VAL A 140 -27.22 -42.58 -17.68
CA VAL A 140 -27.71 -43.88 -17.15
C VAL A 140 -29.02 -43.68 -16.39
N LYS A 141 -29.13 -42.62 -15.58
CA LYS A 141 -30.34 -42.29 -14.82
C LYS A 141 -31.54 -42.05 -15.74
N GLU A 142 -31.38 -41.26 -16.79
CA GLU A 142 -32.44 -40.99 -17.79
C GLU A 142 -32.97 -42.28 -18.43
N ARG A 143 -32.10 -43.26 -18.72
CA ARG A 143 -32.49 -44.57 -19.29
C ARG A 143 -33.25 -45.46 -18.30
N LEU A 144 -33.05 -45.24 -17.01
CA LEU A 144 -33.70 -46.01 -15.95
C LEU A 144 -35.01 -45.36 -15.49
N GLU A 145 -35.15 -44.03 -15.58
CA GLU A 145 -36.37 -43.28 -15.25
C GLU A 145 -37.65 -43.71 -16.00
N PRO A 146 -37.67 -44.19 -17.26
CA PRO A 146 -38.89 -44.76 -17.86
C PRO A 146 -39.39 -46.05 -17.17
N ARG A 147 -38.61 -46.66 -16.28
CA ARG A 147 -39.04 -47.80 -15.45
C ARG A 147 -39.60 -47.40 -14.08
N PHE A 148 -39.58 -46.10 -13.74
CA PHE A 148 -40.11 -45.56 -12.49
C PHE A 148 -41.43 -44.78 -12.65
N GLN A 149 -42.00 -44.71 -13.86
CA GLN A 149 -43.40 -44.29 -14.04
C GLN A 149 -44.34 -45.47 -13.71
N LYS A 150 -44.61 -45.66 -12.42
CA LYS A 150 -45.85 -46.28 -11.97
C LYS A 150 -46.95 -45.23 -12.13
N PRO A 151 -48.18 -45.56 -12.58
CA PRO A 151 -49.21 -44.55 -12.72
C PRO A 151 -49.49 -43.94 -11.34
N GLU A 152 -49.19 -42.65 -11.17
CA GLU A 152 -49.66 -41.87 -10.03
C GLU A 152 -51.19 -41.87 -10.11
N ASN A 153 -51.78 -42.59 -9.19
CA ASN A 153 -53.20 -42.52 -8.86
C ASN A 153 -53.35 -41.29 -7.95
N ASP A 154 -54.08 -40.29 -8.44
CA ASP A 154 -54.74 -39.18 -7.73
C ASP A 154 -54.28 -38.89 -6.28
N CYS A 155 -53.33 -37.96 -6.09
CA CYS A 155 -53.19 -37.26 -4.80
C CYS A 155 -52.41 -35.92 -4.84
N MET A 156 -52.05 -35.39 -6.02
CA MET A 156 -51.24 -34.16 -6.13
C MET A 156 -52.02 -32.93 -6.62
N ASP A 157 -53.36 -32.96 -6.62
CA ASP A 157 -54.18 -31.80 -7.02
C ASP A 157 -54.40 -30.76 -5.90
N THR A 158 -53.97 -31.04 -4.66
CA THR A 158 -54.36 -30.19 -3.51
C THR A 158 -53.34 -29.11 -3.15
N VAL A 159 -52.10 -29.14 -3.66
CA VAL A 159 -51.02 -28.23 -3.18
C VAL A 159 -50.73 -27.06 -4.13
N VAL A 160 -51.03 -27.17 -5.42
CA VAL A 160 -50.78 -26.08 -6.40
C VAL A 160 -51.77 -24.91 -6.23
N LYS A 161 -52.93 -25.14 -5.61
CA LYS A 161 -54.02 -24.14 -5.52
C LYS A 161 -53.83 -23.06 -4.44
N ILE A 162 -52.74 -23.04 -3.68
CA ILE A 162 -52.56 -22.08 -2.56
C ILE A 162 -51.54 -20.97 -2.90
N CYS A 163 -50.75 -21.06 -3.97
CA CYS A 163 -49.68 -20.08 -4.23
C CYS A 163 -49.99 -19.00 -5.29
N GLU A 164 -51.04 -19.14 -6.11
CA GLU A 164 -51.32 -18.18 -7.19
C GLU A 164 -52.21 -16.98 -6.79
N ASP A 165 -52.83 -16.99 -5.60
CA ASP A 165 -53.87 -16.01 -5.24
C ASP A 165 -53.40 -14.86 -4.32
N SER A 166 -52.10 -14.67 -4.09
CA SER A 166 -51.63 -13.71 -3.06
C SER A 166 -50.59 -12.65 -3.46
N ALA A 167 -50.35 -12.36 -4.75
CA ALA A 167 -49.37 -11.33 -5.12
C ALA A 167 -49.75 -10.38 -6.27
N MET A 168 -51.05 -10.19 -6.54
CA MET A 168 -51.54 -9.05 -7.33
C MET A 168 -52.10 -7.99 -6.39
N THR A 169 -51.28 -7.02 -5.95
CA THR A 169 -51.71 -5.66 -5.55
C THR A 169 -50.49 -4.73 -5.41
N THR A 170 -50.23 -4.01 -6.51
CA THR A 170 -50.00 -2.54 -6.58
C THR A 170 -48.80 -1.90 -5.84
N GLU A 171 -47.84 -1.44 -6.66
CA GLU A 171 -47.24 -0.07 -6.77
C GLU A 171 -47.32 0.84 -5.52
N GLN A 172 -46.33 1.63 -5.10
CA GLN A 172 -45.48 2.58 -5.84
C GLN A 172 -44.61 3.31 -4.77
N ASN A 173 -43.30 3.54 -4.98
CA ASN A 173 -42.67 4.86 -4.81
C ASN A 173 -41.14 4.88 -4.99
N SER A 174 -40.73 5.94 -5.68
CA SER A 174 -39.44 6.30 -6.27
C SER A 174 -38.35 6.74 -5.28
N CYS A 175 -37.07 6.55 -5.64
CA CYS A 175 -36.19 7.67 -6.00
C CYS A 175 -34.83 7.23 -6.59
N ASN A 176 -34.42 7.98 -7.61
CA ASN A 176 -33.22 7.89 -8.46
C ASN A 176 -31.88 8.02 -7.70
N GLU A 177 -30.79 7.44 -8.24
CA GLU A 177 -29.82 8.15 -9.10
C GLU A 177 -28.72 7.24 -9.70
N LYS A 178 -28.61 7.28 -11.04
CA LYS A 178 -27.42 7.46 -11.92
C LYS A 178 -26.11 6.74 -11.54
N SER A 179 -25.30 6.18 -12.43
CA SER A 179 -25.18 6.18 -13.89
C SER A 179 -23.96 5.31 -14.23
N CYS A 180 -23.99 4.53 -15.31
CA CYS A 180 -22.89 4.03 -16.17
C CYS A 180 -23.48 2.87 -17.02
N LEU A 181 -23.27 2.69 -18.32
CA LEU A 181 -22.29 3.21 -19.25
C LEU A 181 -22.83 2.98 -20.68
N ALA A 182 -22.36 3.81 -21.61
CA ALA A 182 -22.64 3.77 -23.04
C ALA A 182 -22.32 2.40 -23.67
N GLY A 183 -23.17 2.02 -24.62
CA GLY A 183 -23.02 0.80 -25.40
C GLY A 183 -22.00 0.91 -26.52
N TYR A 184 -21.57 -0.25 -27.00
CA TYR A 184 -21.11 -0.45 -28.37
C TYR A 184 -21.63 -1.80 -28.84
N ASP A 185 -22.08 -1.78 -30.08
CA ASP A 185 -22.84 -2.80 -30.80
C ASP A 185 -21.94 -3.91 -31.36
N ARG A 186 -22.61 -5.00 -31.73
CA ARG A 186 -22.21 -6.21 -32.49
C ARG A 186 -21.45 -5.89 -33.80
N ASP A 187 -20.69 -6.76 -34.47
CA ASP A 187 -20.81 -8.18 -34.81
C ASP A 187 -19.52 -8.65 -35.53
N SER A 188 -19.21 -9.96 -35.53
CA SER A 188 -19.03 -10.78 -36.75
C SER A 188 -18.23 -12.07 -36.50
N ASP A 189 -18.85 -13.20 -36.83
CA ASP A 189 -18.35 -14.59 -36.84
C ASP A 189 -17.04 -14.81 -37.65
N THR A 190 -16.32 -15.91 -37.37
CA THR A 190 -16.13 -17.08 -38.28
C THR A 190 -15.09 -18.10 -37.73
N ASP A 191 -15.52 -19.36 -37.66
CA ASP A 191 -14.86 -20.69 -37.72
C ASP A 191 -13.54 -21.09 -37.00
N ASN A 192 -13.72 -22.09 -36.13
CA ASN A 192 -13.11 -23.45 -36.11
C ASN A 192 -11.61 -23.72 -36.36
N SER A 193 -11.06 -24.38 -35.32
CA SER A 193 -10.06 -25.48 -35.32
C SER A 193 -8.63 -25.21 -35.76
N LEU A 194 -7.68 -25.46 -34.85
CA LEU A 194 -6.64 -26.49 -34.99
C LEU A 194 -5.78 -26.63 -33.71
N ILE A 195 -5.50 -27.88 -33.37
CA ILE A 195 -4.72 -28.41 -32.23
C ILE A 195 -3.21 -28.20 -32.48
N LEU A 196 -2.41 -27.82 -31.44
CA LEU A 196 -1.01 -28.25 -31.13
C LEU A 196 -0.40 -27.46 -29.92
N PRO A 197 0.73 -27.89 -29.29
CA PRO A 197 0.85 -28.24 -27.85
C PRO A 197 1.58 -27.17 -26.97
N PRO A 198 1.79 -27.39 -25.65
CA PRO A 198 2.24 -26.35 -24.72
C PRO A 198 3.75 -26.09 -24.79
N SER A 199 4.14 -24.85 -25.05
CA SER A 199 5.51 -24.38 -24.81
C SER A 199 5.70 -24.00 -23.34
N GLU A 200 6.59 -24.75 -22.69
CA GLU A 200 7.40 -24.28 -21.58
C GLU A 200 8.02 -22.92 -21.94
N MET A 201 7.63 -21.85 -21.23
CA MET A 201 8.43 -20.63 -21.12
C MET A 201 8.64 -20.32 -19.66
N LEU A 202 9.73 -20.91 -19.18
CA LEU A 202 10.45 -20.65 -17.95
C LEU A 202 10.99 -19.21 -18.02
N LEU A 203 10.14 -18.23 -17.72
CA LEU A 203 10.59 -16.88 -17.39
C LEU A 203 11.14 -16.90 -15.97
N LYS A 204 12.46 -17.06 -15.88
CA LYS A 204 13.28 -16.67 -14.74
C LYS A 204 12.90 -15.25 -14.33
N SER A 205 12.06 -15.11 -13.31
CA SER A 205 11.96 -13.85 -12.58
C SER A 205 13.23 -13.73 -11.76
N SER A 206 14.11 -12.82 -12.18
CA SER A 206 15.31 -12.43 -11.47
C SER A 206 14.97 -12.06 -10.03
N ASP A 207 15.70 -12.69 -9.10
CA ASP A 207 15.68 -12.39 -7.68
C ASP A 207 15.97 -10.89 -7.43
N PHE A 208 14.92 -10.13 -7.07
CA PHE A 208 15.11 -8.94 -6.23
C PHE A 208 14.85 -9.34 -4.78
N CYS A 209 15.78 -10.15 -4.27
CA CYS A 209 15.85 -10.49 -2.86
C CYS A 209 16.41 -9.28 -2.10
N TRP A 210 15.55 -8.39 -1.64
CA TRP A 210 15.92 -7.48 -0.56
C TRP A 210 16.10 -8.33 0.70
N GLN A 211 17.35 -8.67 1.02
CA GLN A 211 17.69 -9.35 2.26
C GLN A 211 17.32 -8.46 3.45
N ARG A 212 16.10 -8.62 3.97
CA ARG A 212 15.68 -8.09 5.26
C ARG A 212 16.34 -8.95 6.33
N LYS A 213 17.42 -8.45 6.94
CA LYS A 213 18.02 -9.05 8.13
C LYS A 213 16.93 -9.14 9.20
N GLN A 214 16.55 -10.36 9.54
CA GLN A 214 15.69 -10.63 10.69
C GLN A 214 16.41 -10.16 11.96
N ILE A 215 15.76 -9.26 12.71
CA ILE A 215 16.11 -8.97 14.10
C ILE A 215 15.16 -9.83 14.93
N ASN A 216 15.69 -10.91 15.52
CA ASN A 216 14.96 -11.74 16.48
C ASN A 216 14.72 -10.95 17.77
N ILE A 217 13.52 -11.17 18.33
CA ILE A 217 13.08 -10.76 19.67
C ILE A 217 13.76 -11.64 20.72
#